data_AF-A0A7V5QZG7-F1
#
_entry.id   AF-A0A7V5QZG7-F1
#
_cell.length_a   1.000
_cell.length_b   1.000
_cell.length_c   1.000
_cell.angle_alpha   90.00
_cell.angle_beta   90.00
_cell.angle_gamma   90.00
#
_symmetry.space_group_name_H-M   'P 1'
#
loop_
_entity.id
_entity.type
_entity.pdbx_description
1 polymer ?
#
loop_
_entity_poly.entity_id
_entity_poly.type
_entity_poly.pdbx_seq_one_letter_code
_entity_poly.pdbx_strand_id
1 'polypeptide(L)'
;MVSPSKLRYTVNVKTILWLVFVWAGLTTAAWSFGHVYGRSVLPVYMWTIENISNNYQIQSLRIESQGEERVFRFNALTTGARQIGNGAVPDGISLSSSTLLAHALQHVIVLYTVLLIWPVATVWKKLALFTLSLPFLFLVEVLDVPFVLLGSMDDLMLFNFIPTAMKSSFFINWMNIMNSGGRLALSLIAAVTTIIAWQYLGMSLSRSDVHPSGTSEPESKQKLQKGIRIL
;
A
#
# COMPACT_ATOMS: atom_id res chain seq x y z
N MET A 1 20.20 -23.27 -27.73
CA MET A 1 20.40 -21.83 -28.08
C MET A 1 19.04 -21.24 -28.41
N VAL A 2 18.43 -20.49 -27.46
CA VAL A 2 17.14 -19.80 -27.68
C VAL A 2 17.48 -18.43 -28.26
N SER A 3 16.97 -18.14 -29.46
CA SER A 3 17.14 -16.84 -30.12
C SER A 3 16.42 -15.75 -29.30
N PRO A 4 17.10 -14.67 -28.86
CA PRO A 4 16.46 -13.60 -28.13
C PRO A 4 15.57 -12.81 -29.10
N SER A 5 14.30 -13.20 -29.18
CA SER A 5 13.27 -12.43 -29.87
C SER A 5 13.14 -11.07 -29.17
N LYS A 6 13.42 -10.01 -29.93
CA LYS A 6 13.38 -8.63 -29.46
C LYS A 6 11.94 -8.27 -29.06
N LEU A 7 11.63 -8.32 -27.76
CA LEU A 7 10.44 -7.70 -27.18
C LEU A 7 10.52 -6.18 -27.39
N ARG A 8 9.99 -5.69 -28.51
CA ARG A 8 9.76 -4.25 -28.72
C ARG A 8 8.53 -3.84 -27.92
N TYR A 9 8.74 -3.39 -26.68
CA TYR A 9 7.73 -2.66 -25.93
C TYR A 9 7.53 -1.30 -26.60
N THR A 10 6.50 -1.16 -27.44
CA THR A 10 6.08 0.15 -27.96
C THR A 10 5.28 0.86 -26.88
N VAL A 11 5.91 1.78 -26.16
CA VAL A 11 5.20 2.60 -25.18
C VAL A 11 4.25 3.54 -25.93
N ASN A 12 2.95 3.38 -25.71
CA ASN A 12 1.95 4.23 -26.34
C ASN A 12 1.94 5.61 -25.65
N VAL A 13 2.18 6.69 -26.43
CA VAL A 13 2.19 8.08 -25.94
C VAL A 13 0.93 8.43 -25.15
N LYS A 14 -0.23 7.90 -25.56
CA LYS A 14 -1.50 8.07 -24.83
C LYS A 14 -1.43 7.54 -23.41
N THR A 15 -0.75 6.42 -23.18
CA THR A 15 -0.59 5.81 -21.84
C THR A 15 0.31 6.67 -20.95
N ILE A 16 1.38 7.23 -21.51
CA ILE A 16 2.27 8.16 -20.78
C ILE A 16 1.50 9.42 -20.38
N LEU A 17 0.79 10.05 -21.31
CA LEU A 17 -0.01 11.24 -21.03
C LEU A 17 -1.08 10.97 -19.97
N TRP A 18 -1.73 9.79 -20.05
CA TRP A 18 -2.69 9.36 -19.04
C TRP A 18 -2.05 9.15 -17.66
N LEU A 19 -0.86 8.53 -17.60
CA LEU A 19 -0.11 8.33 -16.37
C LEU A 19 0.22 9.66 -15.70
N VAL A 20 0.73 10.63 -16.47
CA VAL A 20 1.07 11.97 -15.96
C VAL A 20 -0.19 12.68 -15.44
N PHE A 21 -1.29 12.60 -16.19
CA PHE A 21 -2.55 13.23 -15.80
C PHE A 21 -3.10 12.64 -14.48
N VAL A 22 -3.13 11.31 -14.36
CA VAL A 22 -3.59 10.62 -13.15
C VAL A 22 -2.71 10.97 -11.96
N TRP A 23 -1.38 10.90 -12.12
CA TRP A 23 -0.43 11.20 -11.06
C TRP A 23 -0.54 12.66 -10.59
N ALA A 24 -0.65 13.62 -11.51
CA ALA A 24 -0.83 15.03 -11.18
C ALA A 24 -2.17 15.29 -10.46
N GLY A 25 -3.25 14.65 -10.92
CA GLY A 25 -4.56 14.71 -10.26
C GLY A 25 -4.54 14.17 -8.84
N LEU A 26 -3.92 13.00 -8.62
CA LEU A 26 -3.78 12.41 -7.29
C LEU A 26 -2.90 13.25 -6.38
N THR A 27 -1.83 13.85 -6.90
CA THR A 27 -0.95 14.74 -6.12
C THR A 27 -1.68 16.01 -5.69
N THR A 28 -2.47 16.61 -6.60
CA THR A 28 -3.29 17.79 -6.30
C THR A 28 -4.38 17.47 -5.27
N ALA A 29 -5.00 16.29 -5.39
CA ALA A 29 -5.97 15.81 -4.42
C ALA A 29 -5.31 15.55 -3.06
N ALA A 30 -4.13 14.93 -3.02
CA ALA A 30 -3.38 14.70 -1.80
C ALA A 30 -3.00 16.02 -1.10
N TRP A 31 -2.67 17.07 -1.85
CA TRP A 31 -2.40 18.38 -1.27
C TRP A 31 -3.66 19.01 -0.65
N SER A 32 -4.80 18.91 -1.34
CA SER A 32 -6.07 19.50 -0.90
C SER A 32 -6.72 18.75 0.26
N PHE A 33 -6.73 17.42 0.20
CA PHE A 33 -7.43 16.54 1.15
C PHE A 33 -6.50 15.83 2.14
N GLY A 34 -5.18 16.01 2.02
CA GLY A 34 -4.20 15.26 2.80
C GLY A 34 -4.36 15.42 4.31
N HIS A 35 -4.82 16.57 4.77
CA HIS A 35 -5.12 16.79 6.18
C HIS A 35 -6.34 15.99 6.68
N VAL A 36 -7.37 15.85 5.85
CA VAL A 36 -8.54 15.00 6.18
C VAL A 36 -8.10 13.55 6.25
N TYR A 37 -7.30 13.11 5.26
CA TYR A 37 -6.70 11.78 5.25
C TYR A 37 -5.88 11.53 6.52
N GLY A 38 -4.92 12.40 6.83
CA GLY A 38 -4.07 12.27 8.01
C GLY A 38 -4.87 12.16 9.32
N ARG A 39 -5.92 12.98 9.48
CA ARG A 39 -6.80 12.90 10.67
C ARG A 39 -7.54 11.58 10.74
N SER A 40 -7.97 11.02 9.60
CA SER A 40 -8.72 9.77 9.56
C SER A 40 -7.88 8.54 9.89
N VAL A 41 -6.59 8.54 9.54
CA VAL A 41 -5.67 7.42 9.83
C VAL A 41 -5.04 7.50 11.22
N LEU A 42 -5.08 8.67 11.87
CA LEU A 42 -4.46 8.89 13.17
C LEU A 42 -4.89 7.89 14.27
N PRO A 43 -6.18 7.52 14.41
CA PRO A 43 -6.58 6.50 15.40
C PRO A 43 -5.94 5.14 15.14
N VAL A 44 -5.74 4.78 13.88
CA VAL A 44 -5.08 3.52 13.48
C VAL A 44 -3.62 3.54 13.89
N TYR A 45 -2.94 4.67 13.68
CA TYR A 45 -1.54 4.82 14.12
C TYR A 45 -1.41 4.77 15.63
N MET A 46 -2.28 5.47 16.38
CA MET A 46 -2.29 5.39 17.85
C MET A 46 -2.45 3.95 18.31
N TRP A 47 -3.50 3.26 17.83
CA TRP A 47 -3.75 1.87 18.16
C TRP A 47 -2.55 0.97 17.83
N THR A 48 -1.93 1.16 16.67
CA THR A 48 -0.77 0.36 16.24
C THR A 48 0.41 0.56 17.19
N ILE A 49 0.72 1.81 17.54
CA ILE A 49 1.83 2.13 18.45
C ILE A 49 1.56 1.53 19.84
N GLU A 50 0.35 1.71 20.39
CA GLU A 50 -0.02 1.17 21.72
C GLU A 50 0.13 -0.36 21.79
N ASN A 51 -0.20 -1.08 20.72
CA ASN A 51 -0.12 -2.54 20.68
C ASN A 51 1.31 -3.07 20.44
N ILE A 52 2.19 -2.26 19.86
CA ILE A 52 3.56 -2.68 19.50
C ILE A 52 4.57 -2.22 20.55
N SER A 53 4.41 -1.03 21.11
CA SER A 53 5.38 -0.43 22.02
C SER A 53 4.97 -0.57 23.48
N ASN A 54 5.54 -1.55 24.17
CA ASN A 54 5.43 -1.66 25.64
C ASN A 54 6.39 -0.70 26.39
N ASN A 55 7.30 -0.06 25.65
CA ASN A 55 8.40 0.74 26.20
C ASN A 55 8.12 2.24 26.28
N TYR A 56 6.99 2.67 25.71
CA TYR A 56 6.65 4.08 25.54
C TYR A 56 5.23 4.32 26.01
N GLN A 57 5.05 5.25 26.93
CA GLN A 57 3.74 5.75 27.32
C GLN A 57 3.37 6.90 26.37
N ILE A 58 2.37 6.67 25.53
CA ILE A 58 1.91 7.68 24.56
C ILE A 58 1.30 8.86 25.30
N GLN A 59 1.86 10.05 25.08
CA GLN A 59 1.29 11.30 25.59
C GLN A 59 0.38 11.94 24.54
N SER A 60 0.84 11.98 23.29
CA SER A 60 0.05 12.54 22.19
C SER A 60 0.55 12.09 20.83
N LEU A 61 -0.38 11.82 19.91
CA LEU A 61 -0.11 11.77 18.47
C LEU A 61 -1.02 12.80 17.79
N ARG A 62 -0.45 13.80 17.13
CA ARG A 62 -1.21 14.90 16.50
C ARG A 62 -0.59 15.28 15.15
N ILE A 63 -1.37 15.96 14.32
CA ILE A 63 -0.85 16.59 13.10
C ILE A 63 -0.54 18.04 13.45
N GLU A 64 0.71 18.44 13.27
CA GLU A 64 1.17 19.80 13.51
C GLU A 64 1.77 20.40 12.23
N SER A 65 1.72 21.72 12.12
CA SER A 65 2.43 22.44 11.06
C SER A 65 3.85 22.72 11.55
N GLN A 66 4.85 22.28 10.81
CA GLN A 66 6.25 22.57 11.04
C GLN A 66 6.77 23.34 9.83
N GLY A 67 6.68 24.67 9.90
CA GLY A 67 6.85 25.53 8.72
C GLY A 67 5.70 25.35 7.74
N GLU A 68 6.03 25.15 6.46
CA GLU A 68 5.06 24.90 5.37
C GLU A 68 4.63 23.42 5.28
N GLU A 69 5.29 22.55 6.04
CA GLU A 69 5.03 21.12 6.02
C GLU A 69 4.11 20.72 7.17
N ARG A 70 3.29 19.70 6.93
CA ARG A 70 2.49 19.05 7.97
C ARG A 70 3.18 17.77 8.38
N VAL A 71 3.32 17.57 9.69
CA VAL A 71 3.97 16.41 10.26
C VAL A 71 3.04 15.70 11.24
N PHE A 72 3.11 14.38 11.28
CA PHE A 72 2.65 13.63 12.44
C PHE A 72 3.68 13.83 13.54
N ARG A 73 3.30 14.45 14.66
CA ARG A 73 4.14 14.59 15.85
C ARG A 73 3.69 13.61 16.91
N PHE A 74 4.63 12.79 17.35
CA PHE A 74 4.46 11.77 18.36
C PHE A 74 5.30 12.15 19.59
N ASN A 75 4.61 12.32 20.72
CA ASN A 75 5.24 12.57 22.02
C ASN A 75 4.96 11.38 22.94
N ALA A 76 6.00 10.89 23.60
CA ALA A 76 5.90 9.78 24.54
C ALA A 76 6.88 9.93 25.70
N LEU A 77 6.58 9.26 26.81
CA LEU A 77 7.54 9.06 27.90
C LEU A 77 8.14 7.66 27.79
N THR A 78 9.43 7.51 28.12
CA THR A 78 10.00 6.18 28.35
C THR A 78 9.30 5.51 29.53
N THR A 79 9.05 4.20 29.43
CA THR A 79 8.44 3.41 30.51
C THR A 79 9.41 2.37 31.03
N GLY A 80 9.66 2.40 32.34
CA GLY A 80 10.55 1.50 33.04
C GLY A 80 12.03 1.85 32.86
N ALA A 81 12.78 1.83 33.95
CA ALA A 81 14.23 1.88 33.88
C ALA A 81 14.75 0.56 33.28
N ARG A 82 15.53 0.67 32.21
CA ARG A 82 16.01 -0.51 31.46
C ARG A 82 17.50 -0.38 31.15
N GLN A 83 18.23 -1.48 31.36
CA GLN A 83 19.61 -1.59 30.93
C GLN A 83 19.64 -2.17 29.51
N ILE A 84 20.24 -1.44 28.59
CA ILE A 84 20.46 -1.90 27.21
C ILE A 84 21.98 -1.90 26.99
N GLY A 85 22.57 -3.08 26.91
CA GLY A 85 24.03 -3.23 26.92
C GLY A 85 24.63 -2.67 28.22
N ASN A 86 25.56 -1.71 28.10
CA ASN A 86 26.25 -1.09 29.23
C ASN A 86 25.64 0.24 29.70
N GLY A 87 24.55 0.72 29.06
CA GLY A 87 23.89 1.96 29.45
C GLY A 87 22.53 1.71 30.09
N ALA A 88 22.13 2.64 30.96
CA ALA A 88 20.82 2.66 31.59
C ALA A 88 19.98 3.76 30.94
N VAL A 89 18.76 3.40 30.52
CA VAL A 89 17.74 4.35 30.05
C VAL A 89 16.84 4.66 31.25
N PRO A 90 16.80 5.93 31.71
CA PRO A 90 15.90 6.35 32.77
C PRO A 90 14.42 6.20 32.39
N ASP A 91 13.60 5.99 33.40
CA ASP A 91 12.14 6.04 33.27
C ASP A 91 11.64 7.50 33.17
N GLY A 92 10.53 7.72 32.47
CA GLY A 92 9.85 9.02 32.43
C GLY A 92 10.50 10.11 31.59
N ILE A 93 11.44 9.80 30.69
CA ILE A 93 12.04 10.79 29.78
C ILE A 93 11.06 11.13 28.67
N SER A 94 10.81 12.42 28.47
CA SER A 94 10.02 12.91 27.34
C SER A 94 10.82 12.87 26.04
N LEU A 95 10.30 12.11 25.08
CA LEU A 95 10.81 12.01 23.73
C LEU A 95 9.75 12.53 22.74
N SER A 96 10.22 13.18 21.67
CA SER A 96 9.38 13.72 20.59
C SER A 96 9.97 13.31 19.25
N SER A 97 9.15 12.74 18.37
CA SER A 97 9.51 12.36 17.01
C SER A 97 8.45 12.86 16.05
N SER A 98 8.84 13.02 14.80
CA SER A 98 7.91 13.42 13.77
C SER A 98 8.20 12.77 12.44
N THR A 99 7.18 12.62 11.61
CA THR A 99 7.31 12.24 10.22
C THR A 99 6.35 13.03 9.35
N LEU A 100 6.69 13.25 8.08
CA LEU A 100 5.90 14.08 7.18
C LEU A 100 4.54 13.44 6.89
N LEU A 101 3.50 14.26 6.78
CA LEU A 101 2.20 13.80 6.28
C LEU A 101 2.29 13.37 4.81
N ALA A 102 3.16 14.02 4.03
CA ALA A 102 3.41 13.68 2.63
C ALA A 102 3.89 12.24 2.44
N HIS A 103 4.59 11.70 3.43
CA HIS A 103 5.09 10.33 3.44
C HIS A 103 3.97 9.28 3.52
N ALA A 104 2.92 9.52 4.31
CA ALA A 104 1.72 8.67 4.30
C ALA A 104 0.97 8.79 2.96
N LEU A 105 0.79 10.02 2.47
CA LEU A 105 0.10 10.29 1.21
C LEU A 105 0.80 9.67 0.00
N GLN A 106 2.11 9.46 0.07
CA GLN A 106 2.89 8.78 -0.96
C GLN A 106 2.34 7.37 -1.25
N HIS A 107 1.89 6.64 -0.24
CA HIS A 107 1.28 5.32 -0.41
C HIS A 107 0.02 5.38 -1.25
N VAL A 108 -0.88 6.30 -0.90
CA VAL A 108 -2.12 6.58 -1.64
C VAL A 108 -1.83 6.93 -3.09
N ILE A 109 -0.91 7.88 -3.32
CA ILE A 109 -0.59 8.36 -4.68
C ILE A 109 -0.04 7.21 -5.54
N VAL A 110 0.97 6.48 -5.05
CA VAL A 110 1.63 5.43 -5.84
C VAL A 110 0.68 4.26 -6.10
N LEU A 111 0.00 3.78 -5.05
CA LEU A 111 -0.96 2.68 -5.16
C LEU A 111 -2.04 3.01 -6.19
N TYR A 112 -2.74 4.13 -6.02
CA TYR A 112 -3.87 4.46 -6.90
C TYR A 112 -3.43 4.91 -8.30
N THR A 113 -2.23 5.45 -8.47
CA THR A 113 -1.68 5.71 -9.81
C THR A 113 -1.58 4.40 -10.60
N VAL A 114 -0.99 3.36 -10.00
CA VAL A 114 -0.85 2.04 -10.66
C VAL A 114 -2.23 1.44 -10.97
N LEU A 115 -3.15 1.46 -10.01
CA LEU A 115 -4.49 0.87 -10.19
C LEU A 115 -5.33 1.60 -11.23
N LEU A 116 -5.25 2.93 -11.32
CA LEU A 116 -6.05 3.72 -12.28
C LEU A 116 -5.55 3.60 -13.73
N ILE A 117 -4.24 3.42 -13.90
CA ILE A 117 -3.59 3.19 -15.20
C ILE A 117 -3.82 1.75 -15.67
N TRP A 118 -4.08 0.82 -14.74
CA TRP A 118 -4.34 -0.58 -15.07
C TRP A 118 -5.48 -0.70 -16.11
N PRO A 119 -5.27 -1.47 -17.20
CA PRO A 119 -6.18 -1.49 -18.35
C PRO A 119 -7.43 -2.33 -18.06
N VAL A 120 -8.37 -1.74 -17.32
CA VAL A 120 -9.67 -2.35 -17.00
C VAL A 120 -10.76 -1.71 -17.88
N ALA A 121 -11.50 -2.54 -18.62
CA ALA A 121 -12.45 -2.09 -19.63
C ALA A 121 -13.71 -1.38 -19.07
N THR A 122 -14.11 -1.68 -17.83
CA THR A 122 -15.39 -1.22 -17.25
C THR A 122 -15.16 -0.44 -15.96
N VAL A 123 -15.87 0.68 -15.80
CA VAL A 123 -15.79 1.54 -14.59
C VAL A 123 -16.12 0.76 -13.32
N TRP A 124 -17.12 -0.12 -13.35
CA TRP A 124 -17.48 -0.98 -12.21
C TRP A 124 -16.33 -1.89 -11.75
N LYS A 125 -15.56 -2.44 -12.70
CA LYS A 125 -14.39 -3.27 -12.39
C LYS A 125 -13.26 -2.42 -11.79
N LYS A 126 -13.11 -1.16 -12.20
CA LYS A 126 -12.18 -0.21 -11.56
C LYS A 126 -12.59 0.11 -10.13
N LEU A 127 -13.89 0.31 -9.88
CA LEU A 127 -14.40 0.55 -8.52
C LEU A 127 -14.20 -0.68 -7.61
N ALA A 128 -14.41 -1.89 -8.13
CA ALA A 128 -14.08 -3.13 -7.43
C ALA A 128 -12.59 -3.21 -7.09
N LEU A 129 -11.70 -2.89 -8.04
CA LEU A 129 -10.25 -2.86 -7.81
C LEU A 129 -9.85 -1.82 -6.74
N PHE A 130 -10.47 -0.64 -6.76
CA PHE A 130 -10.26 0.41 -5.75
C PHE A 130 -10.73 -0.03 -4.35
N THR A 131 -11.89 -0.68 -4.28
CA THR A 131 -12.42 -1.19 -3.00
C THR A 131 -11.56 -2.33 -2.46
N LEU A 132 -11.09 -3.21 -3.33
CA LEU A 132 -10.20 -4.32 -2.97
C LEU A 132 -8.81 -3.83 -2.50
N SER A 133 -8.38 -2.64 -2.91
CA SER A 133 -7.09 -2.08 -2.49
C SER A 133 -7.10 -1.51 -1.07
N LEU A 134 -8.28 -1.21 -0.51
CA LEU A 134 -8.41 -0.62 0.83
C LEU A 134 -7.72 -1.45 1.94
N PRO A 135 -7.92 -2.77 2.06
CA PRO A 135 -7.21 -3.57 3.06
C PRO A 135 -5.69 -3.56 2.87
N PHE A 136 -5.21 -3.54 1.62
CA PHE A 136 -3.77 -3.46 1.34
C PHE A 136 -3.20 -2.09 1.70
N LEU A 137 -3.91 -1.00 1.38
CA LEU A 137 -3.54 0.35 1.79
C LEU A 137 -3.47 0.45 3.32
N PHE A 138 -4.48 -0.07 4.02
CA PHE A 138 -4.49 -0.12 5.47
C PHE A 138 -3.28 -0.86 6.04
N LEU A 139 -2.94 -2.02 5.48
CA LEU A 139 -1.76 -2.78 5.90
C LEU A 139 -0.46 -2.00 5.70
N VAL A 140 -0.31 -1.32 4.56
CA VAL A 140 0.86 -0.48 4.27
C VAL A 140 0.98 0.65 5.29
N GLU A 141 -0.12 1.33 5.59
CA GLU A 141 -0.16 2.45 6.55
C GLU A 141 0.19 2.01 7.98
N VAL A 142 -0.30 0.84 8.40
CA VAL A 142 0.03 0.25 9.72
C VAL A 142 1.52 -0.10 9.82
N LEU A 143 2.14 -0.54 8.72
CA LEU A 143 3.54 -0.96 8.70
C LEU A 143 4.54 0.20 8.49
N ASP A 144 4.10 1.32 7.94
CA ASP A 144 4.99 2.44 7.62
C ASP A 144 5.08 3.47 8.75
N VAL A 145 4.12 4.39 8.85
CA VAL A 145 4.20 5.56 9.73
C VAL A 145 4.44 5.20 11.20
N PRO A 146 3.69 4.24 11.81
CA PRO A 146 3.91 3.86 13.21
C PRO A 146 5.32 3.34 13.46
N PHE A 147 5.83 2.48 12.59
CA PHE A 147 7.15 1.86 12.75
C PHE A 147 8.27 2.88 12.52
N VAL A 148 8.08 3.82 11.58
CA VAL A 148 9.02 4.93 11.36
C VAL A 148 9.06 5.86 12.57
N LEU A 149 7.91 6.20 13.16
CA LEU A 149 7.85 7.04 14.36
C LEU A 149 8.53 6.36 15.57
N LEU A 150 8.30 5.06 15.75
CA LEU A 150 8.98 4.25 16.76
C LEU A 150 10.48 4.11 16.49
N GLY A 151 10.88 3.92 15.23
CA GLY A 151 12.28 3.88 14.83
C GLY A 151 13.00 5.20 15.12
N SER A 152 12.36 6.34 14.88
CA SER A 152 12.90 7.65 15.20
C SER A 152 13.01 7.88 16.71
N MET A 153 12.07 7.36 17.51
CA MET A 153 12.15 7.38 18.98
C MET A 153 13.33 6.57 19.50
N ASP A 154 13.47 5.34 19.01
CA ASP A 154 14.58 4.45 19.34
C ASP A 154 15.92 5.05 18.94
N ASP A 155 15.98 5.69 17.77
CA ASP A 155 17.18 6.37 17.27
C ASP A 155 17.60 7.52 18.20
N LEU A 156 16.68 8.42 18.54
CA LEU A 156 16.93 9.51 19.48
C LEU A 156 17.36 9.01 20.86
N MET A 157 16.70 7.97 21.36
CA MET A 157 17.01 7.40 22.67
C MET A 157 18.39 6.73 22.67
N LEU A 158 18.66 5.84 21.71
CA LEU A 158 19.94 5.13 21.64
C LEU A 158 21.10 6.07 21.32
N PHE A 159 20.90 7.10 20.50
CA PHE A 159 21.92 8.11 20.23
C PHE A 159 22.35 8.84 21.51
N ASN A 160 21.40 9.16 22.40
CA ASN A 160 21.70 9.88 23.65
C ASN A 160 22.27 8.99 24.76
N PHE A 161 21.85 7.72 24.85
CA PHE A 161 22.23 6.85 25.98
C PHE A 161 23.26 5.78 25.61
N ILE A 162 23.10 5.07 24.49
CA ILE A 162 23.94 3.92 24.11
C ILE A 162 24.17 3.89 22.59
N PRO A 163 25.10 4.69 22.05
CA PRO A 163 25.34 4.78 20.61
C PRO A 163 25.75 3.43 19.98
N THR A 164 26.37 2.55 20.75
CA THR A 164 26.83 1.23 20.27
C THR A 164 25.69 0.27 19.93
N ALA A 165 24.49 0.48 20.47
CA ALA A 165 23.35 -0.41 20.28
C ALA A 165 22.44 -0.02 19.09
N MET A 166 22.67 1.13 18.44
CA MET A 166 21.80 1.65 17.37
C MET A 166 21.55 0.65 16.24
N LYS A 167 22.58 -0.12 15.82
CA LYS A 167 22.46 -1.09 14.72
C LYS A 167 21.59 -2.31 15.04
N SER A 168 21.30 -2.55 16.32
CA SER A 168 20.55 -3.73 16.76
C SER A 168 19.04 -3.52 16.83
N SER A 169 18.56 -2.26 16.84
CA SER A 169 17.11 -2.01 16.89
C SER A 169 16.45 -2.32 15.54
N PHE A 170 15.47 -3.21 15.58
CA PHE A 170 14.63 -3.54 14.43
C PHE A 170 13.92 -2.29 13.87
N PHE A 171 13.40 -1.41 14.74
CA PHE A 171 12.66 -0.23 14.31
C PHE A 171 13.55 0.80 13.60
N ILE A 172 14.79 0.98 14.04
CA ILE A 172 15.76 1.85 13.36
C ILE A 172 16.07 1.30 11.97
N ASN A 173 16.33 0.00 11.85
CA ASN A 173 16.58 -0.64 10.57
C ASN A 173 15.38 -0.53 9.63
N TRP A 174 14.16 -0.73 10.14
CA TRP A 174 12.92 -0.56 9.38
C TRP A 174 12.76 0.88 8.89
N MET A 175 12.94 1.87 9.78
CA MET A 175 12.91 3.29 9.43
C MET A 175 13.90 3.60 8.30
N ASN A 176 15.13 3.11 8.39
CA ASN A 176 16.15 3.30 7.36
C ASN A 176 15.74 2.70 6.01
N ILE A 177 15.13 1.51 6.01
CA ILE A 177 14.59 0.89 4.78
C ILE A 177 13.48 1.75 4.18
N MET A 178 12.53 2.20 5.00
CA MET A 178 11.40 3.01 4.54
C MET A 178 11.86 4.35 3.96
N ASN A 179 12.84 4.99 4.61
CA ASN A 179 13.44 6.25 4.13
C ASN A 179 14.31 6.05 2.87
N SER A 180 14.89 4.87 2.66
CA SER A 180 15.72 4.54 1.48
C SER A 180 14.92 4.09 0.25
N GLY A 181 13.64 4.45 0.17
CA GLY A 181 12.74 4.05 -0.93
C GLY A 181 11.82 2.87 -0.61
N GLY A 182 11.92 2.28 0.58
CA GLY A 182 11.01 1.20 1.03
C GLY A 182 9.53 1.60 0.94
N ARG A 183 9.21 2.88 1.16
CA ARG A 183 7.84 3.41 0.98
C ARG A 183 7.29 3.20 -0.43
N LEU A 184 8.10 3.45 -1.46
CA LEU A 184 7.72 3.21 -2.86
C LEU A 184 7.55 1.73 -3.12
N ALA A 185 8.51 0.92 -2.69
CA ALA A 185 8.47 -0.53 -2.87
C ALA A 185 7.22 -1.15 -2.21
N LEU A 186 6.91 -0.77 -0.97
CA LEU A 186 5.76 -1.26 -0.22
C LEU A 186 4.44 -0.90 -0.91
N SER A 187 4.33 0.33 -1.44
CA SER A 187 3.15 0.78 -2.20
C SER A 187 2.97 0.02 -3.51
N LEU A 188 4.07 -0.24 -4.23
CA LEU A 188 4.05 -1.02 -5.47
C LEU A 188 3.66 -2.48 -5.21
N ILE A 189 4.20 -3.08 -4.14
CA ILE A 189 3.83 -4.44 -3.72
C ILE A 189 2.33 -4.51 -3.40
N ALA A 190 1.79 -3.53 -2.67
CA ALA A 190 0.36 -3.46 -2.40
C ALA A 190 -0.47 -3.33 -3.69
N ALA A 191 -0.03 -2.54 -4.66
CA ALA A 191 -0.71 -2.39 -5.95
C ALA A 191 -0.72 -3.69 -6.74
N VAL A 192 0.43 -4.34 -6.88
CA VAL A 192 0.56 -5.63 -7.60
C VAL A 192 -0.27 -6.71 -6.90
N THR A 193 -0.22 -6.78 -5.58
CA THR A 193 -0.99 -7.77 -4.80
C THR A 193 -2.50 -7.55 -4.97
N THR A 194 -2.95 -6.29 -4.99
CA THR A 194 -4.35 -5.94 -5.27
C THR A 194 -4.77 -6.41 -6.66
N ILE A 195 -3.95 -6.17 -7.68
CA ILE A 195 -4.22 -6.60 -9.06
C ILE A 195 -4.30 -8.13 -9.15
N ILE A 196 -3.36 -8.83 -8.51
CA ILE A 196 -3.33 -10.29 -8.46
C ILE A 196 -4.60 -10.83 -7.79
N ALA A 197 -4.96 -10.28 -6.62
CA ALA A 197 -6.17 -10.66 -5.90
C ALA A 197 -7.42 -10.43 -6.76
N TRP A 198 -7.51 -9.30 -7.47
CA TRP A 198 -8.60 -9.00 -8.39
C TRP A 198 -8.68 -10.00 -9.55
N GLN A 199 -7.55 -10.40 -10.14
CA GLN A 199 -7.52 -11.40 -11.21
C GLN A 199 -8.00 -12.77 -10.74
N TYR A 200 -7.58 -13.21 -9.55
CA TYR A 200 -8.05 -14.46 -8.95
C TYR A 200 -9.57 -14.45 -8.72
N LEU A 201 -10.11 -13.34 -8.20
CA LEU A 201 -11.56 -13.18 -8.01
C LEU A 201 -12.31 -13.13 -9.36
N GLY A 202 -11.76 -12.45 -10.36
CA GLY A 202 -12.36 -12.34 -11.69
C GLY A 202 -12.40 -13.65 -12.48
N MET A 203 -11.35 -14.49 -12.37
CA MET A 203 -11.35 -15.83 -12.97
C MET A 203 -12.42 -16.74 -12.37
N SER A 204 -12.77 -16.55 -11.09
CA SER A 204 -13.83 -17.32 -10.44
C SER A 204 -15.22 -17.03 -11.02
N LEU A 205 -15.47 -15.80 -11.47
CA LEU A 205 -16.80 -15.38 -11.97
C LEU A 205 -17.03 -15.81 -13.42
N SER A 206 -16.00 -15.82 -14.27
CA SER A 206 -16.15 -16.26 -15.66
C SER A 206 -16.42 -17.76 -15.80
N ARG A 207 -16.22 -18.55 -14.73
CA ARG A 207 -16.41 -20.00 -14.72
C ARG A 207 -17.85 -20.42 -14.38
N SER A 208 -18.65 -19.51 -13.82
CA SER A 208 -20.04 -19.77 -13.39
C SER A 208 -21.06 -19.73 -14.54
N ASP A 209 -20.73 -19.05 -15.64
CA ASP A 209 -21.64 -18.85 -16.77
C ASP A 209 -21.59 -19.98 -17.82
N VAL A 210 -20.76 -21.01 -17.60
CA VAL A 210 -20.66 -22.18 -18.47
C VAL A 210 -21.38 -23.37 -17.83
N HIS A 211 -22.66 -23.20 -17.50
CA HIS A 211 -23.57 -24.33 -17.43
C HIS A 211 -24.42 -24.31 -18.70
N PRO A 212 -24.06 -25.06 -19.75
CA PRO A 212 -24.93 -25.24 -20.88
C PRO A 212 -26.14 -26.01 -20.37
N SER A 213 -27.26 -25.32 -20.17
CA SER A 213 -28.57 -25.97 -20.13
C SER A 213 -28.69 -26.71 -21.46
N GLY A 214 -28.42 -28.00 -21.43
CA GLY A 214 -28.62 -28.88 -22.57
C GLY A 214 -30.08 -28.80 -22.99
N THR A 215 -30.36 -28.00 -24.00
CA THR A 215 -31.52 -28.21 -24.87
C THR A 215 -31.03 -29.01 -26.05
N SER A 216 -31.13 -30.33 -25.86
CA SER A 216 -31.20 -31.36 -26.89
C SER A 216 -31.78 -30.85 -28.21
N GLU A 217 -30.97 -30.87 -29.26
CA GLU A 217 -31.43 -30.74 -30.64
C GLU A 217 -31.68 -32.15 -31.21
N PRO A 218 -32.94 -32.59 -31.42
CA PRO A 218 -33.20 -33.89 -31.99
C PRO A 218 -33.00 -33.85 -33.52
N GLU A 219 -31.86 -34.37 -33.97
CA GLU A 219 -31.70 -35.47 -34.94
C GLU A 219 -32.72 -35.66 -36.09
N SER A 220 -33.36 -34.61 -36.63
CA SER A 220 -34.46 -34.75 -37.62
C SER A 220 -34.12 -34.41 -39.07
N LYS A 221 -32.85 -34.12 -39.42
CA LYS A 221 -32.49 -33.70 -40.80
C LYS A 221 -31.65 -34.67 -41.63
N GLN A 222 -31.44 -35.91 -41.19
CA GLN A 222 -30.66 -36.89 -41.95
C GLN A 222 -31.46 -37.76 -42.95
N LYS A 223 -32.78 -37.56 -43.09
CA LYS A 223 -33.63 -38.41 -43.95
C LYS A 223 -34.02 -37.86 -45.33
N LEU A 224 -33.66 -36.63 -45.71
CA LEU A 224 -34.23 -36.00 -46.92
C LEU A 224 -33.31 -35.87 -48.15
N GLN A 225 -32.06 -36.35 -48.10
CA GLN A 225 -31.13 -36.18 -49.24
C GLN A 225 -30.82 -37.45 -50.06
N LYS A 226 -31.63 -38.51 -49.93
CA LYS A 226 -31.39 -39.79 -50.63
C LYS A 226 -32.29 -40.07 -51.84
N GLY A 227 -32.99 -39.07 -52.38
CA GLY A 227 -34.06 -39.30 -53.35
C GLY A 227 -34.13 -38.36 -54.55
N ILE A 228 -33.04 -38.03 -55.23
CA ILE A 228 -33.11 -37.47 -56.61
C ILE A 228 -31.92 -37.98 -57.44
N ARG A 229 -32.10 -39.18 -58.02
CA ARG A 229 -31.40 -39.66 -59.21
C ARG A 229 -32.42 -40.52 -59.95
N ILE A 230 -32.98 -40.00 -61.04
CA ILE A 230 -33.51 -40.72 -62.21
C ILE A 230 -33.94 -39.64 -63.21
N LEU A 231 -33.53 -39.87 -64.47
CA LEU A 231 -33.68 -39.10 -65.71
C LEU A 231 -32.61 -38.02 -65.95
#